data_AF-A0A959VL79-F1
#
_entry.id   AF-A0A959VL79-F1
#
_cell.length_a   1.000
_cell.length_b   1.000
_cell.length_c   1.000
_cell.angle_alpha   90.00
_cell.angle_beta   90.00
_cell.angle_gamma   90.00
#
_symmetry.space_group_name_H-M   'P 1'
#
loop_
_entity.id
_entity.type
_entity.pdbx_description
1 polymer ?
#
loop_
_entity_poly.entity_id
_entity_poly.type
_entity_poly.pdbx_seq_one_letter_code
_entity_poly.pdbx_strand_id
1 'polypeptide(L)'
;MKKFSFLLVVLFLSVFAFAQDSEPKTSTDYVSMTARLEPADIRPGEYGQIIIEAKIQPGWHIFGSRLEGDWVNVGISVPDEQMILTSAGEQIDPAGLVKNVPGFDKPGVWYEEAVAFAYPVQASADGPGEVRLLVPVRVQACDDTSCDRPWNLELPLEFTVGSGDVRPEYAEPNLSVPEQPEGYVAPPADQSSDNLDKPRGDLPPKDGEESPGGIDEEINKAKEKGWLSFVLLSFGAGLLALLTPCVWPMIPITVSYFSKTAEEGKSPLPYALAYALGMVITFVGLGLILTLALGASGAQSLAANVWVNLGLAILFIVLAANLFGVFEIFVPQGVINNLQTKSRSKAGFIAPILLGLVFSLTTFTCTVPFIGTILVSATSGEFFYPILGMLSFSLAFALPFFGLAMAPSALNKLPKSGNWLNAVKAYLGFIELAAALKFLSNVDLTFAWRFLTMPVYLALWVAIFLTAALYLLGVVKLPHDDGSQIGIGRKIFGFVNIGIAGFLLMAINNSGLLGSAVAFAPPDPYPGTASHAVELPWILDYEEGMAKAKEEGKPV
;
A
#
# COMPACT_ATOMS: atom_id res chain seq x y z
N MET A 1 37.53 1.12 9.79
CA MET A 1 36.93 -0.24 9.84
C MET A 1 36.30 -0.58 11.20
N LYS A 2 37.05 -0.64 12.31
CA LYS A 2 36.49 -1.03 13.64
C LYS A 2 35.31 -0.17 14.11
N LYS A 3 35.33 1.15 13.92
CA LYS A 3 34.24 2.05 14.36
C LYS A 3 32.95 1.93 13.52
N PHE A 4 33.06 1.65 12.22
CA PHE A 4 31.91 1.48 11.33
C PHE A 4 31.25 0.11 11.52
N SER A 5 32.06 -0.95 11.63
CA SER A 5 31.57 -2.29 11.98
C SER A 5 30.94 -2.32 13.37
N PHE A 6 31.51 -1.61 14.35
CA PHE A 6 30.89 -1.45 15.67
C PHE A 6 29.54 -0.76 15.61
N LEU A 7 29.38 0.26 14.76
CA LEU A 7 28.12 0.99 14.64
C LEU A 7 27.05 0.19 13.91
N LEU A 8 27.42 -0.60 12.89
CA LEU A 8 26.53 -1.54 12.21
C LEU A 8 26.07 -2.65 13.16
N VAL A 9 26.96 -3.12 14.04
CA VAL A 9 26.63 -4.10 15.11
C VAL A 9 25.75 -3.47 16.20
N VAL A 10 25.98 -2.21 16.59
CA VAL A 10 25.11 -1.48 17.53
C VAL A 10 23.72 -1.26 16.92
N LEU A 11 23.65 -0.94 15.63
CA LEU A 11 22.40 -0.78 14.89
C LEU A 11 21.63 -2.11 14.81
N PHE A 12 22.34 -3.22 14.56
CA PHE A 12 21.78 -4.56 14.57
C PHE A 12 21.34 -5.01 15.98
N LEU A 13 22.07 -4.62 17.03
CA LEU A 13 21.71 -4.92 18.43
C LEU A 13 20.51 -4.09 18.93
N SER A 14 20.35 -2.84 18.47
CA SER A 14 19.16 -2.04 18.81
C SER A 14 17.87 -2.62 18.26
N VAL A 15 17.92 -3.33 17.12
CA VAL A 15 16.76 -4.04 16.54
C VAL A 15 16.24 -5.11 17.50
N PHE A 16 17.14 -5.84 18.16
CA PHE A 16 16.74 -6.87 19.14
C PHE A 16 16.13 -6.28 20.42
N ALA A 17 16.47 -5.03 20.77
CA ALA A 17 15.94 -4.39 21.99
C ALA A 17 14.49 -3.91 21.84
N PHE A 18 14.03 -3.62 20.61
CA PHE A 18 12.65 -3.21 20.32
C PHE A 18 11.72 -4.37 19.91
N ALA A 19 12.22 -5.61 19.91
CA ALA A 19 11.46 -6.80 19.53
C ALA A 19 10.61 -7.40 20.67
N GLN A 20 10.52 -6.74 21.83
CA GLN A 20 9.66 -7.22 22.93
C GLN A 20 8.29 -6.54 22.89
N ASP A 21 7.28 -7.36 22.56
CA ASP A 21 5.85 -7.21 22.82
C ASP A 21 5.25 -5.80 22.66
N SER A 22 4.89 -5.47 21.41
CA SER A 22 3.72 -4.62 21.18
C SER A 22 2.51 -5.53 21.03
N GLU A 23 1.71 -5.67 22.10
CA GLU A 23 0.39 -6.30 22.01
C GLU A 23 -0.45 -5.57 20.95
N PRO A 24 -1.11 -6.30 20.04
CA PRO A 24 -1.93 -5.69 19.00
C PRO A 24 -3.13 -4.98 19.62
N LYS A 25 -3.37 -3.72 19.23
CA LYS A 25 -4.66 -3.06 19.47
C LYS A 25 -5.74 -3.90 18.79
N THR A 26 -6.75 -4.29 19.54
CA THR A 26 -7.76 -5.25 19.10
C THR A 26 -8.88 -4.48 18.39
N SER A 27 -9.38 -5.01 17.27
CA SER A 27 -10.40 -4.41 16.38
C SER A 27 -11.71 -3.99 17.07
N THR A 28 -11.96 -4.46 18.30
CA THR A 28 -13.10 -4.09 19.16
C THR A 28 -13.10 -2.66 19.69
N ASP A 29 -12.05 -1.87 19.48
CA ASP A 29 -11.95 -0.53 20.05
C ASP A 29 -12.88 0.49 19.37
N TYR A 30 -13.20 0.33 18.08
CA TYR A 30 -13.88 1.37 17.29
C TYR A 30 -15.38 1.15 17.07
N VAL A 31 -15.86 -0.10 17.15
CA VAL A 31 -17.28 -0.44 17.03
C VAL A 31 -17.67 -1.42 18.13
N SER A 32 -18.58 -0.99 19.02
CA SER A 32 -19.17 -1.85 20.05
C SER A 32 -20.62 -2.13 19.70
N MET A 33 -21.02 -3.40 19.68
CA MET A 33 -22.38 -3.82 19.34
C MET A 33 -23.03 -4.58 20.49
N THR A 34 -24.34 -4.42 20.64
CA THR A 34 -25.16 -5.15 21.62
C THR A 34 -26.44 -5.65 20.95
N ALA A 35 -26.88 -6.86 21.28
CA ALA A 35 -28.10 -7.46 20.75
C ALA A 35 -29.18 -7.57 21.84
N ARG A 36 -30.44 -7.34 21.47
CA ARG A 36 -31.63 -7.61 22.29
C ARG A 36 -32.78 -8.16 21.45
N LEU A 37 -33.71 -8.87 22.07
CA LEU A 37 -34.93 -9.34 21.41
C LEU A 37 -36.11 -8.46 21.81
N GLU A 38 -36.94 -8.06 20.85
CA GLU A 38 -38.19 -7.37 21.07
C GLU A 38 -39.36 -8.13 20.43
N PRO A 39 -40.35 -8.62 21.20
CA PRO A 39 -40.43 -8.57 22.67
C PRO A 39 -39.40 -9.50 23.35
N ALA A 40 -38.98 -9.14 24.57
CA ALA A 40 -38.03 -9.94 25.35
C ALA A 40 -38.65 -11.26 25.88
N ASP A 41 -39.98 -11.32 25.96
CA ASP A 41 -40.76 -12.52 26.19
C ASP A 41 -41.48 -12.92 24.89
N ILE A 42 -41.11 -14.07 24.30
CA ILE A 42 -41.69 -14.55 23.03
C ILE A 42 -42.32 -15.94 23.23
N ARG A 43 -43.49 -16.19 22.61
CA ARG A 43 -44.17 -17.49 22.67
C ARG A 43 -43.99 -18.28 21.37
N PRO A 44 -44.13 -19.62 21.37
CA PRO A 44 -44.07 -20.42 20.15
C PRO A 44 -45.07 -19.89 19.09
N GLY A 45 -44.58 -19.67 17.87
CA GLY A 45 -45.36 -19.13 16.75
C GLY A 45 -45.48 -17.60 16.69
N GLU A 46 -45.03 -16.86 17.72
CA GLU A 46 -44.97 -15.39 17.69
C GLU A 46 -43.77 -14.89 16.89
N TYR A 47 -43.93 -13.71 16.29
CA TYR A 47 -42.86 -12.98 15.64
C TYR A 47 -42.24 -11.93 16.57
N GLY A 48 -40.93 -11.76 16.46
CA GLY A 48 -40.16 -10.73 17.15
C GLY A 48 -39.08 -10.15 16.24
N GLN A 49 -38.31 -9.20 16.78
CA GLN A 49 -37.16 -8.60 16.10
C GLN A 49 -35.91 -8.72 16.98
N ILE A 50 -34.82 -9.22 16.40
CA ILE A 50 -33.50 -9.07 16.99
C ILE A 50 -33.01 -7.66 16.66
N ILE A 51 -32.83 -6.82 17.67
CA ILE A 51 -32.33 -5.46 17.53
C ILE A 51 -30.84 -5.45 17.88
N ILE A 52 -30.02 -4.98 16.95
CA ILE A 52 -28.57 -4.83 17.14
C ILE A 52 -28.24 -3.35 17.13
N GLU A 53 -27.84 -2.86 18.30
CA GLU A 53 -27.35 -1.49 18.47
C GLU A 53 -25.84 -1.48 18.31
N ALA A 54 -25.35 -0.62 17.41
CA ALA A 54 -23.94 -0.33 17.23
C ALA A 54 -23.64 1.07 17.76
N LYS A 55 -22.55 1.20 18.52
CA LYS A 55 -21.90 2.47 18.84
C LYS A 55 -20.56 2.53 18.15
N ILE A 56 -20.34 3.62 17.43
CA ILE A 56 -19.24 3.80 16.49
C ILE A 56 -18.41 4.99 16.97
N GLN A 57 -17.09 4.83 17.06
CA GLN A 57 -16.22 5.94 17.44
C GLN A 57 -16.25 7.05 16.38
N PRO A 58 -16.10 8.33 16.78
CA PRO A 58 -16.07 9.44 15.83
C PRO A 58 -14.99 9.25 14.75
N GLY A 59 -15.36 9.48 13.48
CA GLY A 59 -14.49 9.33 12.32
C GLY A 59 -14.48 7.92 11.70
N TRP A 60 -15.21 6.97 12.29
CA TRP A 60 -15.44 5.64 11.73
C TRP A 60 -16.91 5.48 11.31
N HIS A 61 -17.12 4.61 10.34
CA HIS A 61 -18.42 4.39 9.69
C HIS A 61 -18.63 2.90 9.41
N ILE A 62 -19.88 2.45 9.49
CA ILE A 62 -20.29 1.09 9.10
C ILE A 62 -21.40 1.16 8.05
N PHE A 63 -21.60 0.07 7.30
CA PHE A 63 -22.54 0.06 6.15
C PHE A 63 -23.78 -0.78 6.38
N GLY A 64 -24.92 -0.28 5.92
CA GLY A 64 -26.19 -1.01 5.86
C GLY A 64 -26.29 -1.95 4.67
N SER A 65 -27.09 -3.00 4.83
CA SER A 65 -27.46 -4.01 3.84
C SER A 65 -28.28 -3.51 2.64
N ARG A 66 -28.88 -2.31 2.72
CA ARG A 66 -29.76 -1.76 1.66
C ARG A 66 -29.09 -1.52 0.30
N LEU A 67 -27.76 -1.36 0.24
CA LEU A 67 -27.00 -1.29 -1.02
C LEU A 67 -25.91 -2.36 -1.03
N GLU A 68 -25.88 -3.15 -2.09
CA GLU A 68 -24.88 -4.21 -2.29
C GLU A 68 -23.68 -3.68 -3.08
N GLY A 69 -22.49 -4.14 -2.71
CA GLY A 69 -21.25 -3.77 -3.37
C GLY A 69 -20.09 -4.68 -2.99
N ASP A 70 -18.87 -4.24 -3.33
CA ASP A 70 -17.64 -5.00 -3.09
C ASP A 70 -17.10 -4.82 -1.63
N TRP A 71 -17.79 -4.01 -0.81
CA TRP A 71 -17.56 -3.85 0.64
C TRP A 71 -18.48 -4.77 1.45
N VAL A 72 -18.22 -4.90 2.75
CA VAL A 72 -19.02 -5.73 3.65
C VAL A 72 -20.01 -4.89 4.43
N ASN A 73 -21.30 -5.17 4.23
CA ASN A 73 -22.39 -4.60 5.03
C ASN A 73 -22.50 -5.31 6.38
N VAL A 74 -23.11 -4.63 7.35
CA VAL A 74 -23.57 -5.26 8.59
C VAL A 74 -24.56 -6.36 8.23
N GLY A 75 -24.14 -7.61 8.42
CA GLY A 75 -24.92 -8.79 8.13
C GLY A 75 -25.26 -9.54 9.42
N ILE A 76 -26.54 -9.61 9.73
CA ILE A 76 -27.07 -10.36 10.87
C ILE A 76 -27.43 -11.76 10.39
N SER A 77 -26.97 -12.80 11.10
CA SER A 77 -27.32 -14.19 10.80
C SER A 77 -27.93 -14.85 12.03
N VAL A 78 -29.01 -15.61 11.81
CA VAL A 78 -29.67 -16.37 12.88
C VAL A 78 -29.06 -17.78 12.93
N PRO A 79 -28.58 -18.26 14.08
CA PRO A 79 -28.02 -19.61 14.19
C PRO A 79 -29.11 -20.68 14.02
N ASP A 80 -28.92 -21.59 13.06
CA ASP A 80 -29.84 -22.70 12.80
C ASP A 80 -29.71 -23.85 13.83
N GLU A 81 -28.64 -23.86 14.64
CA GLU A 81 -28.23 -25.02 15.46
C GLU A 81 -29.24 -25.47 16.52
N GLN A 82 -30.22 -24.63 16.89
CA GLN A 82 -31.19 -24.96 17.94
C GLN A 82 -32.65 -24.86 17.48
N MET A 83 -32.92 -24.40 16.25
CA MET A 83 -34.27 -24.11 15.72
C MET A 83 -35.18 -23.32 16.70
N ILE A 84 -34.60 -22.48 17.56
CA ILE A 84 -35.36 -21.71 18.56
C ILE A 84 -35.98 -20.46 17.92
N LEU A 85 -35.19 -19.77 17.09
CA LEU A 85 -35.62 -18.65 16.27
C LEU A 85 -35.37 -19.01 14.81
N THR A 86 -36.35 -18.78 13.95
CA THR A 86 -36.23 -18.90 12.49
C THR A 86 -36.31 -17.52 11.85
N SER A 87 -35.64 -17.33 10.71
CA SER A 87 -35.70 -16.06 9.99
C SER A 87 -37.11 -15.82 9.44
N ALA A 88 -37.65 -14.62 9.67
CA ALA A 88 -39.00 -14.24 9.27
C ALA A 88 -39.03 -13.11 8.22
N GLY A 89 -37.88 -12.78 7.62
CA GLY A 89 -37.75 -11.75 6.61
C GLY A 89 -36.30 -11.31 6.38
N GLU A 90 -36.15 -10.21 5.64
CA GLU A 90 -34.86 -9.54 5.40
C GLU A 90 -34.49 -8.59 6.55
N GLN A 91 -33.22 -8.21 6.61
CA GLN A 91 -32.72 -7.23 7.58
C GLN A 91 -33.37 -5.86 7.33
N ILE A 92 -33.78 -5.21 8.41
CA ILE A 92 -34.43 -3.90 8.39
C ILE A 92 -33.41 -2.86 8.85
N ASP A 93 -32.98 -2.05 7.89
CA ASP A 93 -32.03 -0.98 8.11
C ASP A 93 -32.74 0.37 8.26
N PRO A 94 -32.36 1.21 9.24
CA PRO A 94 -32.83 2.58 9.34
C PRO A 94 -32.30 3.43 8.17
N ALA A 95 -32.82 4.65 8.02
CA ALA A 95 -32.36 5.53 6.95
C ALA A 95 -30.90 5.97 7.15
N GLY A 96 -29.95 5.42 6.40
CA GLY A 96 -28.55 5.87 6.43
C GLY A 96 -28.21 6.89 5.34
N LEU A 97 -27.02 7.48 5.46
CA LEU A 97 -26.46 8.48 4.54
C LEU A 97 -25.90 7.79 3.29
N VAL A 98 -26.35 8.16 2.10
CA VAL A 98 -25.84 7.58 0.85
C VAL A 98 -24.58 8.33 0.39
N LYS A 99 -23.42 7.68 0.49
CA LYS A 99 -22.11 8.23 0.11
C LYS A 99 -21.22 7.13 -0.48
N ASN A 100 -20.29 7.48 -1.37
CA ASN A 100 -19.35 6.53 -1.98
C ASN A 100 -18.42 5.92 -0.94
N VAL A 101 -18.31 4.59 -0.92
CA VAL A 101 -17.48 3.86 0.05
C VAL A 101 -15.98 4.07 -0.26
N PRO A 102 -15.12 4.33 0.73
CA PRO A 102 -13.70 4.59 0.47
C PRO A 102 -13.02 3.35 -0.13
N GLY A 103 -12.36 3.52 -1.28
CA GLY A 103 -11.71 2.42 -2.01
C GLY A 103 -12.63 1.62 -2.94
N PHE A 104 -13.92 1.94 -3.00
CA PHE A 104 -14.90 1.32 -3.90
C PHE A 104 -15.75 2.42 -4.55
N ASP A 105 -15.60 2.65 -5.86
CA ASP A 105 -16.28 3.70 -6.67
C ASP A 105 -17.82 3.56 -6.79
N LYS A 106 -18.50 3.21 -5.70
CA LYS A 106 -19.92 2.87 -5.62
C LYS A 106 -20.52 3.41 -4.31
N PRO A 107 -21.78 3.90 -4.33
CA PRO A 107 -22.44 4.41 -3.14
C PRO A 107 -22.82 3.27 -2.17
N GLY A 108 -22.52 3.47 -0.89
CA GLY A 108 -23.00 2.66 0.22
C GLY A 108 -23.90 3.48 1.15
N VAL A 109 -24.57 2.80 2.07
CA VAL A 109 -25.41 3.43 3.10
C VAL A 109 -24.62 3.50 4.41
N TRP A 110 -24.22 4.71 4.80
CA TRP A 110 -23.33 4.98 5.93
C TRP A 110 -24.11 5.23 7.21
N TYR A 111 -23.55 4.75 8.32
CA TYR A 111 -23.95 5.11 9.66
C TYR A 111 -22.74 5.56 10.47
N GLU A 112 -22.95 6.63 11.23
CA GLU A 112 -21.96 7.27 12.09
C GLU A 112 -22.51 7.34 13.53
N GLU A 113 -21.62 7.44 14.52
CA GLU A 113 -21.92 7.58 15.96
C GLU A 113 -22.72 6.42 16.59
N ALA A 114 -23.98 6.22 16.22
CA ALA A 114 -24.80 5.12 16.70
C ALA A 114 -25.91 4.74 15.71
N VAL A 115 -26.30 3.47 15.66
CA VAL A 115 -27.40 2.97 14.82
C VAL A 115 -27.99 1.68 15.39
N ALA A 116 -29.29 1.46 15.21
CA ALA A 116 -29.96 0.20 15.52
C ALA A 116 -30.52 -0.47 14.25
N PHE A 117 -30.11 -1.71 14.01
CA PHE A 117 -30.62 -2.58 12.96
C PHE A 117 -31.63 -3.57 13.54
N ALA A 118 -32.63 -3.98 12.77
CA ALA A 118 -33.56 -5.04 13.18
C ALA A 118 -33.49 -6.24 12.23
N TYR A 119 -33.63 -7.44 12.77
CA TYR A 119 -33.77 -8.67 12.00
C TYR A 119 -35.02 -9.43 12.47
N PRO A 120 -36.06 -9.57 11.62
CA PRO A 120 -37.30 -10.22 12.00
C PRO A 120 -37.12 -11.74 12.15
N VAL A 121 -37.63 -12.29 13.24
CA VAL A 121 -37.53 -13.70 13.60
C VAL A 121 -38.87 -14.26 14.06
N GLN A 122 -39.07 -15.56 13.91
CA GLN A 122 -40.20 -16.29 14.46
C GLN A 122 -39.73 -17.30 15.51
N ALA A 123 -40.39 -17.33 16.66
CA ALA A 123 -40.10 -18.34 17.68
C ALA A 123 -40.66 -19.70 17.27
N SER A 124 -39.77 -20.69 17.22
CA SER A 124 -40.08 -22.09 16.88
C SER A 124 -39.89 -23.07 18.05
N ALA A 125 -39.35 -22.60 19.19
CA ALA A 125 -39.12 -23.45 20.37
C ALA A 125 -40.39 -23.75 21.18
N ASP A 126 -40.58 -25.02 21.54
CA ASP A 126 -41.57 -25.50 22.50
C ASP A 126 -40.96 -25.63 23.90
N GLY A 127 -41.35 -24.75 24.83
CA GLY A 127 -41.08 -24.91 26.27
C GLY A 127 -40.70 -23.60 26.98
N PRO A 128 -41.24 -23.32 28.18
CA PRO A 128 -40.92 -22.09 28.89
C PRO A 128 -39.52 -22.15 29.53
N GLY A 129 -38.71 -21.11 29.34
CA GLY A 129 -37.37 -21.01 29.92
C GLY A 129 -36.57 -19.80 29.46
N GLU A 130 -35.54 -19.43 30.22
CA GLU A 130 -34.53 -18.46 29.79
C GLU A 130 -33.62 -19.10 28.74
N VAL A 131 -33.48 -18.43 27.60
CA VAL A 131 -32.65 -18.87 26.48
C VAL A 131 -31.53 -17.88 26.26
N ARG A 132 -30.34 -18.41 26.01
CA ARG A 132 -29.16 -17.63 25.62
C ARG A 132 -28.65 -18.12 24.27
N LEU A 133 -28.68 -17.25 23.27
CA LEU A 133 -28.16 -17.52 21.93
C LEU A 133 -26.99 -16.60 21.63
N LEU A 134 -26.07 -17.05 20.77
CA LEU A 134 -25.01 -16.21 20.23
C LEU A 134 -25.41 -15.84 18.81
N VAL A 135 -25.64 -14.55 18.55
CA VAL A 135 -26.00 -14.03 17.23
C VAL A 135 -24.72 -13.63 16.49
N PRO A 136 -24.32 -14.35 15.43
CA PRO A 136 -23.21 -13.94 14.60
C PRO A 136 -23.57 -12.68 13.79
N VAL A 137 -22.73 -11.66 13.92
CA VAL A 137 -22.82 -10.40 13.18
C VAL A 137 -21.52 -10.19 12.42
N ARG A 138 -21.62 -10.09 11.10
CA ARG A 138 -20.49 -9.70 10.26
C ARG A 138 -20.51 -8.20 10.06
N VAL A 139 -19.37 -7.53 10.25
CA VAL A 139 -19.25 -6.08 10.10
C VAL A 139 -17.88 -5.72 9.52
N GLN A 140 -17.84 -4.58 8.85
CA GLN A 140 -16.63 -3.89 8.44
C GLN A 140 -16.79 -2.42 8.80
N ALA A 141 -15.74 -1.82 9.35
CA ALA A 141 -15.69 -0.38 9.60
C ALA A 141 -14.67 0.27 8.68
N CYS A 142 -14.99 1.48 8.22
CA CYS A 142 -14.09 2.30 7.44
C CYS A 142 -13.96 3.68 8.06
N ASP A 143 -12.78 4.26 7.96
CA ASP A 143 -12.60 5.71 8.07
C ASP A 143 -12.85 6.35 6.69
N ASP A 144 -12.78 7.68 6.57
CA ASP A 144 -13.03 8.38 5.30
C ASP A 144 -12.06 8.01 4.16
N THR A 145 -10.96 7.29 4.44
CA THR A 145 -9.88 7.01 3.49
C THR A 145 -9.63 5.53 3.24
N SER A 146 -9.98 4.65 4.18
CA SER A 146 -9.65 3.24 4.15
C SER A 146 -10.61 2.41 4.99
N CYS A 147 -10.76 1.15 4.59
CA CYS A 147 -11.58 0.16 5.29
C CYS A 147 -10.71 -0.83 6.04
N ASP A 148 -11.07 -1.13 7.28
CA ASP A 148 -10.43 -2.23 8.01
C ASP A 148 -10.93 -3.58 7.47
N ARG A 149 -10.24 -4.67 7.82
CA ARG A 149 -10.65 -6.02 7.44
C ARG A 149 -11.97 -6.39 8.10
N PRO A 150 -12.93 -6.99 7.38
CA PRO A 150 -14.17 -7.46 7.98
C PRO A 150 -13.92 -8.46 9.10
N TRP A 151 -14.73 -8.40 10.16
CA TRP A 151 -14.69 -9.35 11.26
C TRP A 151 -16.11 -9.81 11.63
N ASN A 152 -16.18 -10.92 12.38
CA ASN A 152 -17.45 -11.43 12.91
C ASN A 152 -17.46 -11.24 14.43
N LEU A 153 -18.55 -10.73 14.99
CA LEU A 153 -18.84 -10.74 16.42
C LEU A 153 -19.89 -11.80 16.74
N GLU A 154 -19.78 -12.44 17.89
CA GLU A 154 -20.82 -13.29 18.44
C GLU A 154 -21.48 -12.55 19.60
N LEU A 155 -22.67 -11.98 19.36
CA LEU A 155 -23.38 -11.18 20.35
C LEU A 155 -24.28 -12.06 21.21
N PRO A 156 -24.17 -12.02 22.55
CA PRO A 156 -25.09 -12.74 23.41
C PRO A 156 -26.50 -12.11 23.35
N LEU A 157 -27.49 -12.95 23.06
CA LEU A 157 -28.91 -12.62 23.03
C LEU A 157 -29.60 -13.41 24.15
N GLU A 158 -30.06 -12.71 25.19
CA GLU A 158 -30.79 -13.29 26.31
C GLU A 158 -32.27 -12.92 26.22
N PHE A 159 -33.16 -13.91 26.24
CA PHE A 159 -34.61 -13.72 26.17
C PHE A 159 -35.36 -14.87 26.86
N THR A 160 -36.65 -14.68 27.11
CA THR A 160 -37.50 -15.69 27.76
C THR A 160 -38.50 -16.26 26.76
N VAL A 161 -38.57 -17.59 26.68
CA VAL A 161 -39.65 -18.27 25.96
C VAL A 161 -40.82 -18.45 26.93
N GLY A 162 -41.97 -17.88 26.58
CA GLY A 162 -43.21 -17.98 27.35
C GLY A 162 -44.09 -19.16 26.92
N SER A 163 -45.02 -19.57 27.78
CA SER A 163 -46.04 -20.58 27.45
C SER A 163 -47.42 -19.91 27.28
N GLY A 164 -48.12 -20.20 26.18
CA GLY A 164 -49.50 -19.74 25.93
C GLY A 164 -49.81 -19.57 24.44
N ASP A 165 -51.06 -19.22 24.13
CA ASP A 165 -51.48 -18.93 22.75
C ASP A 165 -50.79 -17.66 22.20
N VAL A 166 -50.64 -17.60 20.88
CA VAL A 166 -50.08 -16.46 20.14
C VAL A 166 -50.86 -15.18 20.45
N ARG A 167 -50.18 -14.14 20.94
CA ARG A 167 -50.79 -12.84 21.16
C ARG A 167 -51.14 -12.18 19.81
N PRO A 168 -52.31 -11.54 19.68
CA PRO A 168 -52.71 -10.90 18.43
C PRO A 168 -51.72 -9.85 17.92
N GLU A 169 -51.01 -9.17 18.83
CA GLU A 169 -50.03 -8.13 18.52
C GLU A 169 -48.68 -8.65 17.96
N TYR A 170 -48.38 -9.94 18.13
CA TYR A 170 -47.16 -10.59 17.63
C TYR A 170 -47.47 -11.73 16.64
N ALA A 171 -48.70 -11.76 16.12
CA ALA A 171 -49.17 -12.77 15.18
C ALA A 171 -48.63 -12.55 13.75
N GLU A 172 -48.10 -11.36 13.45
CA GLU A 172 -47.52 -10.97 12.17
C GLU A 172 -46.10 -10.42 12.39
N PRO A 173 -45.18 -10.55 11.41
CA PRO A 173 -43.84 -10.02 11.53
C PRO A 173 -43.87 -8.49 11.60
N ASN A 174 -43.23 -7.94 12.65
CA ASN A 174 -42.95 -6.52 12.67
C ASN A 174 -41.86 -6.22 11.64
N LEU A 175 -42.18 -5.42 10.63
CA LEU A 175 -41.26 -4.97 9.58
C LEU A 175 -40.88 -3.49 9.71
N SER A 176 -41.20 -2.86 10.84
CA SER A 176 -40.86 -1.47 11.10
C SER A 176 -39.41 -1.31 11.57
N VAL A 177 -38.85 -0.12 11.30
CA VAL A 177 -37.53 0.28 11.78
C VAL A 177 -37.56 0.44 13.31
N PRO A 178 -36.59 -0.14 14.05
CA PRO A 178 -36.56 -0.06 15.50
C PRO A 178 -36.25 1.37 15.99
N GLU A 179 -36.60 1.66 17.24
CA GLU A 179 -36.24 2.91 17.89
C GLU A 179 -34.71 3.09 17.92
N GLN A 180 -34.23 4.24 17.47
CA GLN A 180 -32.80 4.49 17.30
C GLN A 180 -32.15 4.99 18.60
N PRO A 181 -30.91 4.60 18.89
CA PRO A 181 -30.20 4.98 20.11
C PRO A 181 -29.84 6.48 20.13
N GLU A 182 -29.59 7.02 21.32
CA GLU A 182 -29.02 8.36 21.47
C GLU A 182 -27.68 8.46 20.73
N GLY A 183 -27.53 9.46 19.85
CA GLY A 183 -26.38 9.62 18.96
C GLY A 183 -26.63 9.17 17.52
N TYR A 184 -27.81 8.61 17.20
CA TYR A 184 -28.16 8.35 15.81
C TYR A 184 -28.29 9.65 15.00
N VAL A 185 -27.50 9.75 13.92
CA VAL A 185 -27.52 10.89 13.00
C VAL A 185 -28.44 10.59 11.83
N ALA A 186 -29.64 11.16 11.85
CA ALA A 186 -30.56 11.04 10.72
C ALA A 186 -30.03 11.79 9.48
N PRO A 187 -30.00 11.15 8.30
CA PRO A 187 -29.45 11.77 7.09
C PRO A 187 -30.36 12.91 6.57
N PRO A 188 -29.78 13.93 5.91
CA PRO A 188 -30.53 14.93 5.16
C PRO A 188 -31.47 14.30 4.12
N ALA A 189 -32.62 14.92 3.88
CA ALA A 189 -33.66 14.37 3.01
C ALA A 189 -33.23 14.15 1.54
N ASP A 190 -32.18 14.83 1.07
CA ASP A 190 -31.59 14.70 -0.26
C ASP A 190 -30.53 13.59 -0.37
N GLN A 191 -30.03 13.08 0.75
CA GLN A 191 -28.99 12.04 0.85
C GLN A 191 -29.45 10.81 1.63
N SER A 192 -30.73 10.76 1.98
CA SER A 192 -31.34 9.63 2.69
C SER A 192 -31.55 8.44 1.76
N SER A 193 -31.12 7.28 2.22
CA SER A 193 -31.35 5.99 1.56
C SER A 193 -32.84 5.61 1.44
N ASP A 194 -33.77 6.28 2.13
CA ASP A 194 -35.22 6.06 1.94
C ASP A 194 -35.73 6.58 0.58
N ASN A 195 -34.95 7.43 -0.10
CA ASN A 195 -35.31 7.95 -1.43
C ASN A 195 -34.91 7.02 -2.58
N LEU A 196 -34.26 5.89 -2.31
CA LEU A 196 -33.79 4.96 -3.33
C LEU A 196 -34.94 4.30 -4.14
N ASP A 197 -36.19 4.43 -3.68
CA ASP A 197 -37.39 3.89 -4.34
C ASP A 197 -38.16 4.86 -5.28
N LYS A 198 -37.62 6.05 -5.58
CA LYS A 198 -38.23 6.93 -6.60
C LYS A 198 -37.51 6.81 -7.95
N PRO A 199 -38.16 6.31 -9.02
CA PRO A 199 -37.57 6.34 -10.35
C PRO A 199 -37.63 7.79 -10.86
N ARG A 200 -36.48 8.46 -10.86
CA ARG A 200 -36.24 9.64 -11.69
C ARG A 200 -34.91 9.47 -12.40
N GLY A 201 -35.01 9.45 -13.73
CA GLY A 201 -33.88 9.43 -14.62
C GLY A 201 -32.98 10.65 -14.47
N ASP A 202 -31.78 10.47 -14.99
CA ASP A 202 -30.80 11.49 -15.37
C ASP A 202 -30.40 12.47 -14.26
N LEU A 203 -29.46 12.01 -13.43
CA LEU A 203 -28.47 12.88 -12.80
C LEU A 203 -27.09 12.56 -13.41
N PRO A 204 -26.32 13.57 -13.82
CA PRO A 204 -25.05 13.38 -14.51
C PRO A 204 -23.98 12.84 -13.56
N PRO A 205 -22.94 12.13 -14.06
CA PRO A 205 -21.80 11.77 -13.23
C PRO A 205 -21.10 13.05 -12.79
N LYS A 206 -20.93 13.21 -11.49
CA LYS A 206 -20.04 14.20 -10.89
C LYS A 206 -19.16 13.49 -9.86
N ASP A 207 -18.02 13.06 -10.36
CA ASP A 207 -16.66 13.32 -9.87
C ASP A 207 -16.50 13.70 -8.39
N GLY A 208 -15.58 13.00 -7.71
CA GLY A 208 -14.84 13.54 -6.57
C GLY A 208 -14.45 12.52 -5.51
N GLU A 209 -13.49 11.65 -5.83
CA GLU A 209 -12.65 11.01 -4.81
C GLU A 209 -11.71 12.08 -4.23
N GLU A 210 -11.66 12.22 -2.90
CA GLU A 210 -10.54 12.88 -2.23
C GLU A 210 -9.60 11.80 -1.68
N SER A 211 -8.69 11.34 -2.54
CA SER A 211 -7.45 10.70 -2.09
C SER A 211 -6.37 11.80 -1.97
N PRO A 212 -5.72 11.98 -0.81
CA PRO A 212 -4.68 12.98 -0.68
C PRO A 212 -3.42 12.51 -1.42
N GLY A 213 -3.33 12.84 -2.71
CA GLY A 213 -2.09 12.85 -3.50
C GLY A 213 -1.86 11.70 -4.49
N GLY A 214 -2.91 11.10 -5.07
CA GLY A 214 -2.79 10.00 -6.03
C GLY A 214 -2.63 10.46 -7.48
N ILE A 215 -1.50 10.13 -8.10
CA ILE A 215 -1.20 10.39 -9.52
C ILE A 215 -2.28 9.77 -10.45
N ASP A 216 -3.04 8.78 -9.96
CA ASP A 216 -4.03 8.01 -10.71
C ASP A 216 -5.28 8.83 -11.11
N GLU A 217 -5.77 9.72 -10.24
CA GLU A 217 -6.90 10.61 -10.53
C GLU A 217 -6.51 11.66 -11.58
N GLU A 218 -5.30 12.22 -11.47
CA GLU A 218 -4.75 13.14 -12.46
C GLU A 218 -4.53 12.45 -13.82
N ILE A 219 -4.14 11.18 -13.84
CA ILE A 219 -3.97 10.40 -15.08
C ILE A 219 -5.31 10.14 -15.76
N ASN A 220 -6.35 9.76 -15.02
CA ASN A 220 -7.68 9.50 -15.59
C ASN A 220 -8.31 10.81 -16.14
N LYS A 221 -8.19 11.91 -15.40
CA LYS A 221 -8.61 13.26 -15.83
C LYS A 221 -7.78 13.77 -17.00
N ALA A 222 -6.50 13.41 -17.08
CA ALA A 222 -5.64 13.71 -18.23
C ALA A 222 -6.02 12.88 -19.47
N LYS A 223 -6.46 11.63 -19.29
CA LYS A 223 -6.94 10.77 -20.38
C LYS A 223 -8.21 11.34 -21.02
N GLU A 224 -9.15 11.84 -20.21
CA GLU A 224 -10.35 12.52 -20.71
C GLU A 224 -10.07 13.85 -21.44
N LYS A 225 -9.03 14.58 -21.00
CA LYS A 225 -8.56 15.82 -21.66
C LYS A 225 -7.74 15.58 -22.94
N GLY A 226 -7.51 14.32 -23.34
CA GLY A 226 -6.85 13.92 -24.58
C GLY A 226 -5.40 13.43 -24.42
N TRP A 227 -4.91 12.71 -25.44
CA TRP A 227 -3.60 12.03 -25.48
C TRP A 227 -2.39 12.92 -25.09
N LEU A 228 -2.48 14.23 -25.32
CA LEU A 228 -1.42 15.19 -25.03
C LEU A 228 -1.26 15.45 -23.52
N SER A 229 -2.36 15.48 -22.77
CA SER A 229 -2.34 15.62 -21.31
C SER A 229 -1.75 14.38 -20.64
N PHE A 230 -2.08 13.20 -21.14
CA PHE A 230 -1.51 11.93 -20.68
C PHE A 230 0.02 11.86 -20.94
N VAL A 231 0.47 12.30 -22.12
CA VAL A 231 1.90 12.40 -22.45
C VAL A 231 2.63 13.36 -21.52
N LEU A 232 2.03 14.51 -21.22
CA LEU A 232 2.64 15.52 -20.35
C LEU A 232 2.77 15.02 -18.91
N LEU A 233 1.78 14.30 -18.41
CA LEU A 233 1.83 13.69 -17.08
C LEU A 233 2.86 12.55 -17.03
N SER A 234 2.88 11.67 -18.04
CA SER A 234 3.90 10.62 -18.17
C SER A 234 5.32 11.21 -18.26
N PHE A 235 5.46 12.35 -18.93
CA PHE A 235 6.71 13.09 -19.02
C PHE A 235 7.12 13.66 -17.64
N GLY A 236 6.17 14.23 -16.90
CA GLY A 236 6.36 14.71 -15.53
C GLY A 236 6.77 13.59 -14.57
N ALA A 237 6.12 12.43 -14.66
CA ALA A 237 6.48 11.24 -13.89
C ALA A 237 7.91 10.76 -14.22
N GLY A 238 8.32 10.81 -15.49
CA GLY A 238 9.71 10.51 -15.90
C GLY A 238 10.73 11.49 -15.33
N LEU A 239 10.37 12.78 -15.22
CA LEU A 239 11.21 13.77 -14.54
C LEU A 239 11.28 13.55 -13.03
N LEU A 240 10.17 13.21 -12.38
CA LEU A 240 10.13 12.88 -10.95
C LEU A 240 10.93 11.61 -10.64
N ALA A 241 10.90 10.62 -11.53
CA ALA A 241 11.69 9.40 -11.41
C ALA A 241 13.20 9.66 -11.37
N LEU A 242 13.70 10.79 -11.88
CA LEU A 242 15.12 11.17 -11.76
C LEU A 242 15.56 11.47 -10.32
N LEU A 243 14.62 11.82 -9.44
CA LEU A 243 14.88 12.04 -8.02
C LEU A 243 14.97 10.73 -7.24
N THR A 244 14.72 9.58 -7.86
CA THR A 244 14.85 8.29 -7.19
C THR A 244 16.31 7.99 -6.84
N PRO A 245 16.56 7.39 -5.68
CA PRO A 245 17.91 7.26 -5.11
C PRO A 245 18.88 6.44 -5.99
N CYS A 246 18.38 5.61 -6.91
CA CYS A 246 19.18 4.69 -7.72
C CYS A 246 19.72 5.32 -9.00
N VAL A 247 19.14 6.45 -9.40
CA VAL A 247 19.51 7.20 -10.61
C VAL A 247 20.71 8.11 -10.34
N TRP A 248 20.76 8.69 -9.15
CA TRP A 248 21.83 9.61 -8.73
C TRP A 248 23.24 8.99 -8.74
N PRO A 249 23.48 7.75 -8.24
CA PRO A 249 24.78 7.09 -8.30
C PRO A 249 25.34 6.89 -9.72
N MET A 250 24.46 6.83 -10.71
CA MET A 250 24.82 6.59 -12.11
C MET A 250 25.19 7.88 -12.85
N ILE A 251 24.79 9.06 -12.35
CA ILE A 251 25.19 10.35 -12.92
C ILE A 251 26.73 10.51 -12.93
N PRO A 252 27.48 10.28 -11.83
CA PRO A 252 28.95 10.34 -11.87
C PRO A 252 29.60 9.35 -12.86
N ILE A 253 29.03 8.15 -13.01
CA ILE A 253 29.57 7.10 -13.90
C ILE A 253 29.40 7.53 -15.36
N THR A 254 28.21 8.01 -15.73
CA THR A 254 27.91 8.53 -17.08
C THR A 254 28.76 9.77 -17.39
N VAL A 255 28.88 10.70 -16.45
CA VAL A 255 29.75 11.88 -16.56
C VAL A 255 31.21 11.47 -16.77
N SER A 256 31.73 10.49 -16.02
CA SER A 256 33.11 10.00 -16.18
C SER A 256 33.32 9.35 -17.56
N TYR A 257 32.34 8.60 -18.06
CA TYR A 257 32.41 7.97 -19.37
C TYR A 257 32.41 9.00 -20.51
N PHE A 258 31.53 9.99 -20.47
CA PHE A 258 31.43 11.02 -21.49
C PHE A 258 32.59 12.04 -21.41
N SER A 259 33.10 12.34 -20.22
CA SER A 259 34.30 13.17 -20.04
C SER A 259 35.52 12.52 -20.69
N LYS A 260 35.75 11.22 -20.45
CA LYS A 260 36.84 10.45 -21.10
C LYS A 260 36.66 10.35 -22.63
N THR A 261 35.42 10.24 -23.10
CA THR A 261 35.10 10.21 -24.54
C THR A 261 35.37 11.57 -25.21
N ALA A 262 35.13 12.68 -24.50
CA ALA A 262 35.41 14.03 -24.97
C ALA A 262 36.92 14.33 -25.02
N GLU A 263 37.71 13.81 -24.08
CA GLU A 263 39.19 13.91 -24.10
C GLU A 263 39.83 13.20 -25.29
N GLU A 264 39.19 12.16 -25.83
CA GLU A 264 39.66 11.42 -27.02
C GLU A 264 39.40 12.15 -28.36
N GLY A 265 38.86 13.38 -28.35
CA GLY A 265 38.65 14.19 -29.56
C GLY A 265 37.52 13.71 -30.48
N LYS A 266 36.66 12.80 -30.01
CA LYS A 266 35.49 12.29 -30.76
C LYS A 266 34.27 13.16 -30.48
N SER A 267 33.38 13.33 -31.46
CA SER A 267 32.13 14.06 -31.27
C SER A 267 31.25 13.33 -30.23
N PRO A 268 30.76 14.00 -29.18
CA PRO A 268 29.99 13.36 -28.10
C PRO A 268 28.56 12.99 -28.53
N LEU A 269 28.01 13.69 -29.53
CA LEU A 269 26.65 13.54 -30.03
C LEU A 269 26.27 12.10 -30.45
N PRO A 270 27.03 11.40 -31.32
CA PRO A 270 26.74 10.03 -31.72
C PRO A 270 26.67 9.03 -30.54
N TYR A 271 27.54 9.19 -29.56
CA TYR A 271 27.62 8.31 -28.40
C TYR A 271 26.49 8.60 -27.40
N ALA A 272 26.16 9.88 -27.20
CA ALA A 272 25.04 10.32 -26.37
C ALA A 272 23.69 9.85 -26.96
N LEU A 273 23.52 9.95 -28.27
CA LEU A 273 22.32 9.48 -28.97
C LEU A 273 22.18 7.96 -28.86
N ALA A 274 23.28 7.21 -29.05
CA ALA A 274 23.27 5.76 -28.91
C ALA A 274 22.94 5.30 -27.48
N TYR A 275 23.43 6.03 -26.47
CA TYR A 275 23.10 5.79 -25.06
C TYR A 275 21.62 6.07 -24.75
N ALA A 276 21.10 7.23 -25.17
CA ALA A 276 19.69 7.59 -25.01
C ALA A 276 18.75 6.61 -25.74
N LEU A 277 19.11 6.22 -26.97
CA LEU A 277 18.37 5.24 -27.76
C LEU A 277 18.36 3.86 -27.08
N GLY A 278 19.47 3.44 -26.48
CA GLY A 278 19.54 2.25 -25.65
C GLY A 278 18.52 2.29 -24.50
N MET A 279 18.41 3.44 -23.81
CA MET A 279 17.43 3.59 -22.74
C MET A 279 15.98 3.50 -23.22
N VAL A 280 15.64 4.25 -24.27
CA VAL A 280 14.28 4.28 -24.82
C VAL A 280 13.86 2.88 -25.28
N ILE A 281 14.72 2.18 -26.02
CA ILE A 281 14.44 0.80 -26.47
C ILE A 281 14.19 -0.13 -25.29
N THR A 282 14.99 -0.03 -24.23
CA THR A 282 14.79 -0.89 -23.05
C THR A 282 13.53 -0.57 -22.26
N PHE A 283 13.21 0.70 -22.01
CA PHE A 283 12.01 1.04 -21.24
C PHE A 283 10.73 0.73 -22.02
N VAL A 284 10.69 1.07 -23.31
CA VAL A 284 9.57 0.71 -24.18
C VAL A 284 9.48 -0.81 -24.33
N GLY A 285 10.61 -1.50 -24.50
CA GLY A 285 10.66 -2.95 -24.59
C GLY A 285 10.18 -3.65 -23.31
N LEU A 286 10.66 -3.22 -22.15
CA LEU A 286 10.20 -3.73 -20.85
C LEU A 286 8.72 -3.45 -20.65
N GLY A 287 8.27 -2.22 -20.89
CA GLY A 287 6.86 -1.82 -20.78
C GLY A 287 5.95 -2.65 -21.69
N LEU A 288 6.36 -2.91 -22.93
CA LEU A 288 5.65 -3.78 -23.86
C LEU A 288 5.62 -5.23 -23.39
N ILE A 289 6.76 -5.79 -22.96
CA ILE A 289 6.85 -7.16 -22.43
C ILE A 289 5.94 -7.31 -21.22
N LEU A 290 5.95 -6.35 -20.29
CA LEU A 290 5.08 -6.33 -19.11
C LEU A 290 3.60 -6.25 -19.52
N THR A 291 3.24 -5.34 -20.43
CA THR A 291 1.85 -5.21 -20.89
C THR A 291 1.36 -6.50 -21.56
N LEU A 292 2.20 -7.15 -22.38
CA LEU A 292 1.83 -8.35 -23.15
C LEU A 292 1.86 -9.64 -22.32
N ALA A 293 2.82 -9.79 -21.41
CA ALA A 293 3.00 -11.02 -20.65
C ALA A 293 2.24 -11.02 -19.30
N LEU A 294 2.00 -9.84 -18.72
CA LEU A 294 1.47 -9.70 -17.37
C LEU A 294 0.11 -8.96 -17.31
N GLY A 295 -0.30 -8.27 -18.39
CA GLY A 295 -1.56 -7.51 -18.42
C GLY A 295 -1.60 -6.37 -17.39
N ALA A 296 -2.78 -5.78 -17.16
CA ALA A 296 -2.95 -4.66 -16.23
C ALA A 296 -2.55 -4.99 -14.78
N SER A 297 -2.81 -6.21 -14.34
CA SER A 297 -2.61 -6.65 -12.96
C SER A 297 -1.22 -7.20 -12.68
N GLY A 298 -0.49 -7.68 -13.69
CA GLY A 298 0.74 -8.41 -13.42
C GLY A 298 1.95 -7.51 -13.11
N ALA A 299 1.93 -6.20 -13.44
CA ALA A 299 2.93 -5.27 -12.91
C ALA A 299 2.92 -5.25 -11.38
N GLN A 300 1.72 -5.28 -10.79
CA GLN A 300 1.53 -5.37 -9.34
C GLN A 300 1.93 -6.76 -8.82
N SER A 301 1.59 -7.84 -9.52
CA SER A 301 2.02 -9.20 -9.13
C SER A 301 3.54 -9.39 -9.17
N LEU A 302 4.23 -8.76 -10.11
CA LEU A 302 5.69 -8.77 -10.18
C LEU A 302 6.30 -7.95 -9.04
N ALA A 303 5.72 -6.79 -8.72
CA ALA A 303 6.12 -5.96 -7.58
C ALA A 303 5.84 -6.66 -6.23
N ALA A 304 4.84 -7.53 -6.16
CA ALA A 304 4.55 -8.36 -4.99
C ALA A 304 5.36 -9.67 -4.95
N ASN A 305 6.12 -10.01 -6.00
CA ASN A 305 6.84 -11.27 -6.05
C ASN A 305 8.03 -11.29 -5.06
N VAL A 306 8.04 -12.32 -4.20
CA VAL A 306 9.04 -12.48 -3.14
C VAL A 306 10.47 -12.56 -3.65
N TRP A 307 10.71 -13.33 -4.72
CA TRP A 307 12.05 -13.53 -5.27
C TRP A 307 12.58 -12.26 -5.90
N VAL A 308 11.71 -11.50 -6.56
CA VAL A 308 12.04 -10.19 -7.12
C VAL A 308 12.38 -9.21 -6.00
N ASN A 309 11.50 -9.07 -4.99
CA ASN A 309 11.73 -8.17 -3.85
C ASN A 309 13.00 -8.54 -3.06
N LEU A 310 13.28 -9.83 -2.88
CA LEU A 310 14.52 -10.29 -2.23
C LEU A 310 15.75 -9.95 -3.07
N GLY A 311 15.69 -10.16 -4.38
CA GLY A 311 16.76 -9.77 -5.31
C GLY A 311 17.02 -8.27 -5.28
N LEU A 312 15.96 -7.45 -5.23
CA LEU A 312 16.06 -5.99 -5.11
C LEU A 312 16.62 -5.55 -3.77
N ALA A 313 16.18 -6.14 -2.66
CA ALA A 313 16.72 -5.85 -1.34
C ALA A 313 18.24 -6.12 -1.29
N ILE A 314 18.69 -7.27 -1.81
CA ILE A 314 20.12 -7.60 -1.89
C ILE A 314 20.86 -6.61 -2.79
N LEU A 315 20.30 -6.28 -3.95
CA LEU A 315 20.88 -5.30 -4.88
C LEU A 315 21.08 -3.93 -4.19
N PHE A 316 20.06 -3.40 -3.51
CA PHE A 316 20.17 -2.13 -2.79
C PHE A 316 21.18 -2.18 -1.64
N ILE A 317 21.27 -3.28 -0.90
CA ILE A 317 22.29 -3.45 0.14
C ILE A 317 23.70 -3.42 -0.46
N VAL A 318 23.91 -4.09 -1.61
CA VAL A 318 25.21 -4.10 -2.31
C VAL A 318 25.57 -2.71 -2.85
N LEU A 319 24.59 -1.99 -3.42
CA LEU A 319 24.80 -0.63 -3.92
C LEU A 319 25.07 0.36 -2.78
N ALA A 320 24.34 0.28 -1.67
CA ALA A 320 24.60 1.07 -0.47
C ALA A 320 26.01 0.81 0.07
N ALA A 321 26.44 -0.46 0.11
CA ALA A 321 27.80 -0.83 0.51
C ALA A 321 28.90 -0.29 -0.42
N ASN A 322 28.60 -0.17 -1.73
CA ASN A 322 29.47 0.46 -2.72
C ASN A 322 29.57 1.98 -2.46
N LEU A 323 28.44 2.65 -2.23
CA LEU A 323 28.39 4.08 -1.90
C LEU A 323 29.11 4.44 -0.60
N PHE A 324 29.06 3.56 0.41
CA PHE A 324 29.85 3.70 1.65
C PHE A 324 31.35 3.45 1.48
N GLY A 325 31.78 2.94 0.32
CA GLY A 325 33.19 2.63 0.05
C GLY A 325 33.71 1.39 0.80
N VAL A 326 32.81 0.53 1.32
CA VAL A 326 33.20 -0.74 1.98
C VAL A 326 33.69 -1.75 0.94
N PHE A 327 33.03 -1.75 -0.22
CA PHE A 327 33.48 -2.44 -1.42
C PHE A 327 33.58 -1.41 -2.55
N GLU A 328 34.78 -0.96 -2.88
CA GLU A 328 34.98 -0.39 -4.21
C GLU A 328 34.88 -1.56 -5.19
N ILE A 329 33.72 -1.76 -5.81
CA ILE A 329 33.65 -2.52 -7.05
C ILE A 329 34.38 -1.67 -8.09
N PHE A 330 35.70 -1.66 -8.03
CA PHE A 330 36.48 -1.55 -9.24
C PHE A 330 36.09 -2.79 -10.03
N VAL A 331 35.14 -2.63 -10.94
CA VAL A 331 35.18 -3.45 -12.15
C VAL A 331 36.63 -3.30 -12.60
N PRO A 332 37.43 -4.38 -12.60
CA PRO A 332 38.86 -4.26 -12.75
C PRO A 332 39.09 -3.38 -13.95
N GLN A 333 39.88 -2.30 -13.79
CA GLN A 333 40.17 -1.41 -14.91
C GLN A 333 40.71 -2.22 -16.10
N GLY A 334 41.26 -3.42 -15.88
CA GLY A 334 41.58 -4.40 -16.92
C GLY A 334 40.37 -5.02 -17.66
N VAL A 335 39.25 -5.32 -17.00
CA VAL A 335 38.01 -5.80 -17.64
C VAL A 335 37.27 -4.65 -18.33
N ILE A 336 37.17 -3.48 -17.70
CA ILE A 336 36.63 -2.28 -18.38
C ILE A 336 37.55 -1.84 -19.51
N ASN A 337 38.89 -1.78 -19.35
CA ASN A 337 39.78 -1.48 -20.46
C ASN A 337 39.78 -2.59 -21.51
N ASN A 338 39.60 -3.87 -21.17
CA ASN A 338 39.53 -4.94 -22.18
C ASN A 338 38.20 -4.95 -22.93
N LEU A 339 37.09 -4.62 -22.26
CA LEU A 339 35.80 -4.38 -22.90
C LEU A 339 35.84 -3.07 -23.71
N GLN A 340 36.48 -2.02 -23.20
CA GLN A 340 36.67 -0.75 -23.91
C GLN A 340 37.69 -0.87 -25.06
N THR A 341 38.73 -1.70 -24.97
CA THR A 341 39.70 -1.92 -26.06
C THR A 341 39.20 -2.91 -27.11
N LYS A 342 38.48 -3.98 -26.71
CA LYS A 342 37.76 -4.85 -27.66
C LYS A 342 36.57 -4.15 -28.30
N SER A 343 35.89 -3.25 -27.60
CA SER A 343 34.85 -2.40 -28.19
C SER A 343 35.44 -1.27 -29.04
N ARG A 344 36.67 -0.80 -28.75
CA ARG A 344 37.42 0.20 -29.57
C ARG A 344 37.80 -0.31 -30.95
N SER A 345 38.00 -1.61 -31.16
CA SER A 345 38.53 -2.12 -32.43
C SER A 345 37.45 -2.55 -33.45
N LYS A 346 36.20 -2.81 -33.04
CA LYS A 346 35.09 -3.16 -33.96
C LYS A 346 33.68 -2.65 -33.60
N ALA A 347 33.49 -1.90 -32.51
CA ALA A 347 32.15 -1.69 -31.96
C ALA A 347 31.94 -0.31 -31.30
N GLY A 348 32.20 0.79 -32.03
CA GLY A 348 32.13 2.16 -31.51
C GLY A 348 30.80 2.57 -30.85
N PHE A 349 29.67 2.02 -31.31
CA PHE A 349 28.34 2.37 -30.80
C PHE A 349 27.70 1.32 -29.87
N ILE A 350 28.30 0.13 -29.77
CA ILE A 350 27.71 -0.98 -29.00
C ILE A 350 27.89 -0.73 -27.49
N ALA A 351 29.04 -0.18 -27.09
CA ALA A 351 29.33 0.15 -25.69
C ALA A 351 28.32 1.12 -25.04
N PRO A 352 27.99 2.29 -25.65
CA PRO A 352 26.98 3.18 -25.07
C PRO A 352 25.57 2.56 -25.07
N ILE A 353 25.20 1.75 -26.08
CA ILE A 353 23.90 1.07 -26.09
C ILE A 353 23.79 0.06 -24.94
N LEU A 354 24.81 -0.78 -24.73
CA LEU A 354 24.86 -1.74 -23.62
C LEU A 354 24.84 -1.04 -22.26
N LEU A 355 25.57 0.07 -22.13
CA LEU A 355 25.57 0.86 -20.90
C LEU A 355 24.18 1.44 -20.61
N GLY A 356 23.49 1.93 -21.64
CA GLY A 356 22.10 2.39 -21.54
C GLY A 356 21.16 1.26 -21.11
N LEU A 357 21.32 0.06 -21.68
CA LEU A 357 20.51 -1.10 -21.36
C LEU A 357 20.64 -1.54 -19.89
N VAL A 358 21.87 -1.66 -19.40
CA VAL A 358 22.13 -2.05 -18.00
C VAL A 358 21.58 -0.99 -17.04
N PHE A 359 21.75 0.28 -17.38
CA PHE A 359 21.26 1.38 -16.56
C PHE A 359 19.73 1.42 -16.49
N SER A 360 19.04 1.26 -17.61
CA SER A 360 17.57 1.20 -17.61
C SER A 360 17.06 -0.01 -16.86
N LEU A 361 17.70 -1.18 -16.96
CA LEU A 361 17.28 -2.36 -16.23
C LEU A 361 17.41 -2.16 -14.71
N THR A 362 18.48 -1.50 -14.27
CA THR A 362 18.71 -1.17 -12.86
C THR A 362 17.78 -0.06 -12.38
N THR A 363 17.47 0.92 -13.23
CA THR A 363 16.54 2.02 -12.90
C THR A 363 15.10 1.55 -12.89
N PHE A 364 14.75 0.64 -13.81
CA PHE A 364 13.39 0.12 -13.97
C PHE A 364 12.86 -0.41 -12.64
N THR A 365 13.70 -1.08 -11.86
CA THR A 365 13.34 -1.68 -10.57
C THR A 365 12.95 -0.66 -9.50
N CYS A 366 13.54 0.54 -9.52
CA CYS A 366 13.18 1.62 -8.60
C CYS A 366 12.10 2.55 -9.14
N THR A 367 11.81 2.48 -10.45
CA THR A 367 10.74 3.24 -11.09
C THR A 367 9.47 2.42 -11.30
N VAL A 368 9.43 1.14 -10.88
CA VAL A 368 8.25 0.27 -10.99
C VAL A 368 6.97 0.93 -10.45
N PRO A 369 6.97 1.66 -9.30
CA PRO A 369 5.74 2.30 -8.83
C PRO A 369 5.18 3.33 -9.83
N PHE A 370 6.04 4.18 -10.39
CA PHE A 370 5.63 5.18 -11.38
C PHE A 370 5.21 4.55 -12.71
N ILE A 371 5.94 3.53 -13.13
CA ILE A 371 5.65 2.80 -14.37
C ILE A 371 4.36 1.99 -14.23
N GLY A 372 4.12 1.39 -13.06
CA GLY A 372 2.95 0.59 -12.73
C GLY A 372 1.67 1.41 -12.77
N THR A 373 1.66 2.60 -12.16
CA THR A 373 0.49 3.50 -12.21
C THR A 373 0.17 3.92 -13.64
N ILE A 374 1.18 4.31 -14.42
CA ILE A 374 1.00 4.66 -15.85
C ILE A 374 0.47 3.47 -16.66
N LEU A 375 0.98 2.26 -16.42
CA LEU A 375 0.55 1.04 -17.09
C LEU A 375 -0.90 0.68 -16.76
N VAL A 376 -1.26 0.67 -15.46
CA VAL A 376 -2.62 0.33 -14.99
C VAL A 376 -3.63 1.29 -15.62
N SER A 377 -3.40 2.59 -15.54
CA SER A 377 -4.31 3.60 -16.12
C SER A 377 -4.33 3.58 -17.65
N ALA A 378 -3.29 3.05 -18.29
CA ALA A 378 -3.23 2.89 -19.74
C ALA A 378 -3.92 1.60 -20.25
N THR A 379 -4.29 0.66 -19.36
CA THR A 379 -4.89 -0.62 -19.77
C THR A 379 -6.38 -0.58 -20.10
N SER A 380 -7.05 0.56 -19.89
CA SER A 380 -8.47 0.75 -20.23
C SER A 380 -8.73 0.88 -21.74
N GLY A 381 -8.40 -0.17 -22.51
CA GLY A 381 -8.97 -0.48 -23.83
C GLY A 381 -8.06 -0.34 -25.06
N GLU A 382 -6.94 0.39 -25.00
CA GLU A 382 -6.11 0.65 -26.18
C GLU A 382 -4.61 0.46 -25.93
N PHE A 383 -3.99 -0.51 -26.62
CA PHE A 383 -2.53 -0.77 -26.61
C PHE A 383 -1.66 0.44 -27.00
N PHE A 384 -2.26 1.48 -27.57
CA PHE A 384 -1.56 2.70 -27.97
C PHE A 384 -1.10 3.55 -26.78
N TYR A 385 -1.91 3.63 -25.71
CA TYR A 385 -1.60 4.47 -24.54
C TYR A 385 -0.39 3.99 -23.73
N PRO A 386 -0.21 2.67 -23.43
CA PRO A 386 0.97 2.18 -22.72
C PRO A 386 2.28 2.48 -23.46
N ILE A 387 2.29 2.31 -24.79
CA ILE A 387 3.47 2.57 -25.63
C ILE A 387 3.81 4.05 -25.60
N LEU A 388 2.80 4.91 -25.77
CA LEU A 388 2.98 6.35 -25.79
C LEU A 388 3.44 6.89 -24.42
N GLY A 389 2.89 6.35 -23.32
CA GLY A 389 3.31 6.66 -21.95
C GLY A 389 4.76 6.27 -21.68
N MET A 390 5.15 5.04 -22.03
CA MET A 390 6.53 4.56 -21.89
C MET A 390 7.54 5.33 -22.73
N LEU A 391 7.16 5.69 -23.95
CA LEU A 391 7.99 6.49 -24.82
C LEU A 391 8.18 7.91 -24.27
N SER A 392 7.10 8.53 -23.77
CA SER A 392 7.18 9.84 -23.09
C SER A 392 8.04 9.79 -21.83
N PHE A 393 7.80 8.81 -20.96
CA PHE A 393 8.55 8.60 -19.71
C PHE A 393 10.05 8.41 -19.97
N SER A 394 10.41 7.51 -20.89
CA SER A 394 11.80 7.23 -21.22
C SER A 394 12.51 8.40 -21.91
N LEU A 395 11.78 9.19 -22.72
CA LEU A 395 12.33 10.40 -23.33
C LEU A 395 12.59 11.49 -22.28
N ALA A 396 11.65 11.70 -21.35
CA ALA A 396 11.81 12.64 -20.23
C ALA A 396 13.02 12.27 -19.37
N PHE A 397 13.17 10.99 -19.08
CA PHE A 397 14.26 10.45 -18.29
C PHE A 397 15.62 10.54 -19.00
N ALA A 398 15.68 10.28 -20.32
CA ALA A 398 16.91 10.35 -21.11
C ALA A 398 17.40 11.79 -21.38
N LEU A 399 16.49 12.76 -21.41
CA LEU A 399 16.77 14.17 -21.73
C LEU A 399 17.88 14.82 -20.87
N PRO A 400 17.86 14.75 -19.52
CA PRO A 400 18.95 15.31 -18.70
C PRO A 400 20.30 14.64 -18.97
N PHE A 401 20.33 13.31 -19.19
CA PHE A 401 21.56 12.59 -19.49
C PHE A 401 22.11 12.96 -20.87
N PHE A 402 21.24 13.10 -21.87
CA PHE A 402 21.62 13.59 -23.19
C PHE A 402 22.16 15.02 -23.12
N GLY A 403 21.52 15.90 -22.35
CA GLY A 403 21.98 17.27 -22.11
C GLY A 403 23.35 17.34 -21.45
N LEU A 404 23.56 16.54 -20.39
CA LEU A 404 24.86 16.44 -19.72
C LEU A 404 25.95 15.91 -20.66
N ALA A 405 25.64 14.92 -21.49
CA ALA A 405 26.59 14.38 -22.47
C ALA A 405 26.97 15.38 -23.57
N MET A 406 26.06 16.31 -23.93
CA MET A 406 26.28 17.32 -24.96
C MET A 406 27.10 18.53 -24.48
N ALA A 407 27.22 18.73 -23.17
CA ALA A 407 27.97 19.82 -22.54
C ALA A 407 29.20 19.34 -21.73
N PRO A 408 30.18 18.64 -22.34
CA PRO A 408 31.37 18.16 -21.62
C PRO A 408 32.22 19.28 -21.01
N SER A 409 32.16 20.50 -21.56
CA SER A 409 32.81 21.69 -21.01
C SER A 409 32.18 22.19 -19.70
N ALA A 410 30.88 21.94 -19.47
CA ALA A 410 30.22 22.18 -18.19
C ALA A 410 30.57 21.09 -17.17
N LEU A 411 30.73 19.84 -17.63
CA LEU A 411 31.18 18.71 -16.80
C LEU A 411 32.59 18.90 -16.26
N ASN A 412 33.51 19.44 -17.07
CA ASN A 412 34.88 19.74 -16.64
C ASN A 412 34.98 20.90 -15.64
N LYS A 413 33.91 21.70 -15.48
CA LYS A 413 33.79 22.77 -14.47
C LYS A 413 33.14 22.31 -13.17
N LEU A 414 32.57 21.11 -13.13
CA LEU A 414 32.07 20.54 -11.88
C LEU A 414 33.26 20.36 -10.93
N PRO A 415 33.14 20.80 -9.66
CA PRO A 415 34.22 20.69 -8.71
C PRO A 415 34.66 19.24 -8.62
N LYS A 416 35.97 18.99 -8.87
CA LYS A 416 36.57 17.66 -8.76
C LYS A 416 36.15 17.04 -7.43
N SER A 417 35.80 15.75 -7.47
CA SER A 417 35.39 14.86 -6.39
C SER A 417 36.12 15.10 -5.06
N GLY A 418 35.72 16.15 -4.36
CA GLY A 418 36.23 16.53 -3.05
C GLY A 418 35.35 15.98 -1.93
N ASN A 419 35.61 16.44 -0.71
CA ASN A 419 34.92 15.97 0.49
C ASN A 419 33.38 16.15 0.45
N TRP A 420 32.88 17.13 -0.31
CA TRP A 420 31.43 17.32 -0.50
C TRP A 420 30.79 16.16 -1.28
N LEU A 421 31.44 15.68 -2.35
CA LEU A 421 30.91 14.56 -3.14
C LEU A 421 30.95 13.26 -2.33
N ASN A 422 31.97 13.06 -1.50
CA ASN A 422 32.04 11.90 -0.60
C ASN A 422 30.90 11.95 0.44
N ALA A 423 30.61 13.12 1.00
CA ALA A 423 29.47 13.30 1.91
C ALA A 423 28.12 13.02 1.23
N VAL A 424 27.93 13.48 -0.01
CA VAL A 424 26.72 13.20 -0.79
C VAL A 424 26.59 11.71 -1.10
N LYS A 425 27.67 11.04 -1.54
CA LYS A 425 27.68 9.58 -1.77
C LYS A 425 27.30 8.79 -0.53
N ALA A 426 27.92 9.12 0.61
CA ALA A 426 27.61 8.47 1.88
C ALA A 426 26.16 8.71 2.31
N TYR A 427 25.63 9.92 2.14
CA TYR A 427 24.23 10.21 2.44
C TYR A 427 23.25 9.41 1.56
N LEU A 428 23.53 9.30 0.26
CA LEU A 428 22.75 8.46 -0.64
C LEU A 428 22.79 6.98 -0.26
N GLY A 429 23.94 6.48 0.21
CA GLY A 429 24.05 5.12 0.74
C GLY A 429 23.11 4.87 1.92
N PHE A 430 22.90 5.85 2.81
CA PHE A 430 21.92 5.73 3.89
C PHE A 430 20.48 5.72 3.37
N ILE A 431 20.14 6.55 2.37
CA ILE A 431 18.81 6.54 1.75
C ILE A 431 18.55 5.22 1.03
N GLU A 432 19.55 4.71 0.31
CA GLU A 432 19.46 3.43 -0.41
C GLU A 432 19.30 2.25 0.57
N LEU A 433 19.97 2.29 1.71
CA LEU A 433 19.76 1.33 2.79
C LEU A 433 18.34 1.41 3.37
N ALA A 434 17.79 2.61 3.54
CA ALA A 434 16.39 2.78 3.97
C ALA A 434 15.39 2.24 2.92
N ALA A 435 15.67 2.46 1.63
CA ALA A 435 14.88 1.88 0.54
C ALA A 435 14.95 0.34 0.51
N ALA A 436 16.13 -0.25 0.79
CA ALA A 436 16.29 -1.69 0.88
C ALA A 436 15.39 -2.31 1.96
N LEU A 437 15.19 -1.62 3.09
CA LEU A 437 14.28 -2.08 4.15
C LEU A 437 12.83 -2.20 3.67
N LYS A 438 12.37 -1.35 2.74
CA LYS A 438 11.01 -1.46 2.19
C LYS A 438 10.82 -2.77 1.44
N PHE A 439 11.76 -3.14 0.58
CA PHE A 439 11.72 -4.40 -0.16
C PHE A 439 11.86 -5.60 0.78
N LEU A 440 12.72 -5.48 1.80
CA LEU A 440 12.85 -6.52 2.83
C LEU A 440 11.56 -6.70 3.64
N SER A 441 10.84 -5.61 3.92
CA SER A 441 9.53 -5.65 4.58
C SER A 441 8.49 -6.40 3.75
N ASN A 442 8.47 -6.21 2.43
CA ASN A 442 7.56 -6.96 1.55
C ASN A 442 7.88 -8.47 1.54
N VAL A 443 9.17 -8.83 1.62
CA VAL A 443 9.60 -10.23 1.72
C VAL A 443 9.17 -10.83 3.07
N ASP A 444 9.39 -10.12 4.17
CA ASP A 444 8.98 -10.54 5.51
C ASP A 444 7.46 -10.76 5.59
N LEU A 445 6.66 -9.82 5.06
CA LEU A 445 5.20 -9.95 4.99
C LEU A 445 4.74 -11.17 4.23
N THR A 446 5.44 -11.56 3.16
CA THR A 446 5.04 -12.73 2.37
C THR A 446 5.41 -14.04 3.06
N PHE A 447 6.55 -14.09 3.76
CA PHE A 447 6.98 -15.27 4.54
C PHE A 447 6.35 -15.33 5.94
N ALA A 448 5.67 -14.26 6.37
CA ALA A 448 5.10 -14.10 7.70
C ALA A 448 6.12 -14.35 8.83
N TRP A 449 7.39 -13.96 8.63
CA TRP A 449 8.46 -14.16 9.62
C TRP A 449 8.30 -13.31 10.88
N ARG A 450 7.46 -12.26 10.84
CA ARG A 450 7.20 -11.33 11.95
C ARG A 450 8.46 -10.64 12.48
N PHE A 451 9.51 -10.56 11.66
CA PHE A 451 10.76 -9.93 12.07
C PHE A 451 10.71 -8.40 11.87
N LEU A 452 9.99 -7.94 10.83
CA LEU A 452 9.79 -6.52 10.51
C LEU A 452 8.35 -6.08 10.84
N THR A 453 8.03 -6.00 12.13
CA THR A 453 6.80 -5.32 12.58
C THR A 453 6.92 -3.80 12.41
N MET A 454 5.80 -3.06 12.40
CA MET A 454 5.80 -1.61 12.22
C MET A 454 6.73 -0.87 13.21
N PRO A 455 6.75 -1.18 14.53
CA PRO A 455 7.70 -0.58 15.46
C PRO A 455 9.17 -0.87 15.11
N VAL A 456 9.50 -2.11 14.70
CA VAL A 456 10.86 -2.51 14.34
C VAL A 456 11.31 -1.84 13.04
N TYR A 457 10.42 -1.76 12.04
CA TYR A 457 10.67 -1.05 10.78
C TYR A 457 10.97 0.43 11.01
N LEU A 458 10.17 1.12 11.83
CA LEU A 458 10.40 2.51 12.18
C LEU A 458 11.66 2.69 13.02
N ALA A 459 11.94 1.80 13.98
CA ALA A 459 13.17 1.84 14.77
C ALA A 459 14.43 1.71 13.89
N LEU A 460 14.39 0.84 12.86
CA LEU A 460 15.45 0.72 11.86
C LEU A 460 15.65 2.02 11.07
N TRP A 461 14.56 2.65 10.63
CA TRP A 461 14.60 3.95 9.94
C TRP A 461 15.20 5.06 10.82
N VAL A 462 14.77 5.13 12.09
CA VAL A 462 15.35 6.05 13.09
C VAL A 462 16.85 5.81 13.21
N ALA A 463 17.29 4.57 13.31
CA ALA A 463 18.71 4.25 13.48
C ALA A 463 19.54 4.63 12.24
N ILE A 464 19.00 4.44 11.03
CA ILE A 464 19.64 4.86 9.78
C ILE A 464 19.78 6.39 9.74
N PHE A 465 18.71 7.15 9.98
CA PHE A 465 18.75 8.61 9.94
C PHE A 465 19.60 9.21 11.05
N LEU A 466 19.59 8.62 12.24
CA LEU A 466 20.45 9.05 13.33
C LEU A 466 21.93 8.78 13.01
N THR A 467 22.25 7.64 12.40
CA THR A 467 23.61 7.34 11.92
C THR A 467 24.04 8.29 10.81
N ALA A 468 23.15 8.58 9.86
CA ALA A 468 23.39 9.57 8.82
C ALA A 468 23.65 10.96 9.41
N ALA A 469 22.89 11.37 10.43
CA ALA A 469 23.12 12.61 11.17
C ALA A 469 24.48 12.64 11.87
N LEU A 470 24.86 11.57 12.58
CA LEU A 470 26.17 11.47 13.24
C LEU A 470 27.33 11.54 12.24
N TYR A 471 27.16 10.93 11.06
CA TYR A 471 28.13 11.05 9.96
C TYR A 471 28.17 12.49 9.42
N LEU A 472 27.02 13.12 9.17
CA LEU A 472 26.95 14.49 8.64
C LEU A 472 27.53 15.52 9.61
N LEU A 473 27.29 15.36 10.91
CA LEU A 473 27.88 16.19 11.98
C LEU A 473 29.38 15.90 12.20
N GLY A 474 29.93 14.88 11.55
CA GLY A 474 31.34 14.50 11.59
C GLY A 474 31.80 13.83 12.88
N VAL A 475 30.86 13.33 13.67
CA VAL A 475 31.12 12.47 14.85
C VAL A 475 31.68 11.12 14.39
N VAL A 476 31.15 10.60 13.28
CA VAL A 476 31.60 9.37 12.62
C VAL A 476 32.30 9.72 11.31
N LYS A 477 33.50 9.17 11.08
CA LYS A 477 34.27 9.34 9.83
C LYS A 477 34.31 8.03 9.04
N LEU A 478 34.00 8.11 7.76
CA LEU A 478 34.16 7.01 6.81
C LEU A 478 35.62 6.95 6.29
N PRO A 479 36.08 5.81 5.73
CA PRO A 479 37.47 5.64 5.28
C PRO A 479 37.92 6.67 4.23
N HIS A 480 36.99 7.22 3.45
CA HIS A 480 37.24 8.17 2.36
C HIS A 480 37.06 9.65 2.74
N ASP A 481 36.85 9.96 4.03
CA ASP A 481 36.72 11.35 4.50
C ASP A 481 38.12 11.92 4.84
N ASP A 482 38.61 12.86 4.03
CA ASP A 482 39.80 13.66 4.34
C ASP A 482 39.47 14.63 5.48
N GLY A 483 40.30 14.67 6.54
CA GLY A 483 40.11 15.38 7.81
C GLY A 483 39.96 16.92 7.79
N SER A 484 39.49 17.48 6.68
CA SER A 484 39.13 18.87 6.44
C SER A 484 37.88 19.34 7.21
N GLN A 485 37.69 20.66 7.30
CA GLN A 485 36.60 21.27 8.06
C GLN A 485 35.22 20.95 7.47
N ILE A 486 34.27 20.63 8.35
CA ILE A 486 32.89 20.29 8.01
C ILE A 486 32.14 21.57 7.63
N GLY A 487 31.72 21.67 6.36
CA GLY A 487 30.93 22.80 5.85
C GLY A 487 29.57 22.95 6.55
N ILE A 488 29.07 24.19 6.63
CA ILE A 488 27.84 24.51 7.38
C ILE A 488 26.60 23.79 6.82
N GLY A 489 26.54 23.60 5.50
CA GLY A 489 25.46 22.85 4.84
C GLY A 489 25.38 21.40 5.30
N ARG A 490 26.51 20.72 5.51
CA ARG A 490 26.56 19.34 6.02
C ARG A 490 25.98 19.26 7.44
N LYS A 491 26.22 20.28 8.27
CA LYS A 491 25.67 20.36 9.63
C LYS A 491 24.16 20.60 9.63
N ILE A 492 23.65 21.51 8.78
CA ILE A 492 22.21 21.78 8.65
C ILE A 492 21.47 20.49 8.27
N PHE A 493 21.95 19.77 7.24
CA PHE A 493 21.38 18.48 6.85
C PHE A 493 21.45 17.44 7.98
N GLY A 494 22.53 17.44 8.78
CA GLY A 494 22.64 16.59 9.97
C GLY A 494 21.55 16.87 11.00
N PHE A 495 21.26 18.14 11.30
CA PHE A 495 20.16 18.52 12.21
C PHE A 495 18.78 18.16 11.65
N VAL A 496 18.55 18.32 10.35
CA VAL A 496 17.30 17.89 9.69
C VAL A 496 17.08 16.38 9.88
N ASN A 497 18.14 15.58 9.71
CA ASN A 497 18.07 14.12 9.91
C ASN A 497 17.75 13.74 11.37
N ILE A 498 18.24 14.52 12.36
CA ILE A 498 17.86 14.34 13.77
C ILE A 498 16.38 14.66 13.96
N GLY A 499 15.87 15.72 13.34
CA GLY A 499 14.45 16.07 13.36
C GLY A 499 13.57 14.95 12.80
N ILE A 500 13.94 14.39 11.65
CA ILE A 500 13.25 13.25 11.03
C ILE A 500 13.30 12.02 11.96
N ALA A 501 14.46 11.69 12.52
CA ALA A 501 14.59 10.58 13.46
C ALA A 501 13.73 10.78 14.72
N GLY A 502 13.66 12.00 15.25
CA GLY A 502 12.79 12.34 16.39
C GLY A 502 11.30 12.22 16.05
N PHE A 503 10.89 12.67 14.87
CA PHE A 503 9.51 12.51 14.38
C PHE A 503 9.13 11.04 14.23
N LEU A 504 10.01 10.22 13.63
CA LEU A 504 9.78 8.78 13.47
C LEU A 504 9.75 8.04 14.83
N LEU A 505 10.54 8.48 15.82
CA LEU A 505 10.46 7.96 17.18
C LEU A 505 9.09 8.23 17.82
N MET A 506 8.52 9.43 17.62
CA MET A 506 7.16 9.73 18.10
C MET A 506 6.09 8.89 17.37
N ALA A 507 6.30 8.65 16.07
CA ALA A 507 5.40 7.84 15.25
C ALA A 507 5.32 6.36 15.68
N ILE A 508 6.33 5.82 16.37
CA ILE A 508 6.28 4.45 16.91
C ILE A 508 5.14 4.30 17.94
N ASN A 509 4.92 5.32 18.77
CA ASN A 509 3.88 5.29 19.81
C ASN A 509 2.53 5.82 19.31
N ASN A 510 2.53 6.61 18.24
CA ASN A 510 1.34 7.18 17.63
C ASN A 510 1.42 7.05 16.11
N SER A 511 1.03 5.89 15.58
CA SER A 511 1.06 5.58 14.14
C SER A 511 0.24 6.55 13.29
N GLY A 512 -0.80 7.18 13.88
CA GLY A 512 -1.60 8.22 13.24
C GLY A 512 -0.81 9.49 12.88
N LEU A 513 0.37 9.70 13.48
CA LEU A 513 1.25 10.83 13.15
C LEU A 513 1.86 10.73 11.75
N LEU A 514 1.95 9.52 11.17
CA LEU A 514 2.53 9.30 9.84
C LEU A 514 1.58 9.73 8.70
N GLY A 515 0.27 9.86 8.95
CA GLY A 515 -0.72 10.13 7.91
C GLY A 515 -0.55 9.18 6.72
N SER A 516 -0.46 9.73 5.51
CA SER A 516 -0.25 8.94 4.27
C SER A 516 1.11 8.23 4.18
N ALA A 517 2.10 8.58 5.02
CA ALA A 517 3.39 7.89 5.04
C ALA A 517 3.31 6.49 5.68
N VAL A 518 2.19 6.15 6.35
CA VAL A 518 1.97 4.80 6.89
C VAL A 518 1.99 3.72 5.80
N ALA A 519 1.62 4.06 4.56
CA ALA A 519 1.67 3.16 3.40
C ALA A 519 3.08 2.63 3.10
N PHE A 520 4.13 3.33 3.56
CA PHE A 520 5.51 2.88 3.42
C PHE A 520 5.93 1.89 4.52
N ALA A 521 5.27 1.87 5.68
CA ALA A 521 5.54 0.92 6.76
C ALA A 521 4.76 -0.40 6.54
N PRO A 522 5.17 -1.52 7.17
CA PRO A 522 4.34 -2.72 7.23
C PRO A 522 3.05 -2.44 8.02
N PRO A 523 1.95 -3.11 7.69
CA PRO A 523 0.66 -2.91 8.35
C PRO A 523 0.72 -3.29 9.84
N ASP A 524 -0.04 -2.55 10.65
CA ASP A 524 -0.24 -2.78 12.08
C ASP A 524 -1.76 -2.89 12.34
N PRO A 525 -2.28 -4.03 12.81
CA PRO A 525 -1.56 -5.23 13.26
C PRO A 525 -0.99 -6.08 12.11
N TYR A 526 0.18 -6.68 12.36
CA TYR A 526 0.87 -7.56 11.41
C TYR A 526 -0.04 -8.72 10.95
N PRO A 527 -0.05 -9.11 9.66
CA PRO A 527 -0.95 -10.14 9.16
C PRO A 527 -0.77 -11.49 9.89
N GLY A 528 -1.86 -12.05 10.42
CA GLY A 528 -1.87 -13.35 11.12
C GLY A 528 -1.73 -13.32 12.65
N THR A 529 -1.69 -12.15 13.29
CA THR A 529 -1.72 -12.03 14.77
C THR A 529 -3.14 -12.01 15.35
N ALA A 530 -4.15 -11.63 14.56
CA ALA A 530 -5.57 -11.59 14.97
C ALA A 530 -6.34 -12.90 14.69
N SER A 531 -5.67 -13.92 14.18
CA SER A 531 -6.31 -15.19 13.81
C SER A 531 -5.97 -16.24 14.85
N HIS A 532 -6.84 -16.42 15.84
CA HIS A 532 -7.13 -17.81 16.21
C HIS A 532 -7.67 -18.46 14.94
N ALA A 533 -6.77 -19.08 14.18
CA ALA A 533 -7.14 -19.92 13.07
C ALA A 533 -8.00 -21.03 13.69
N VAL A 534 -9.31 -20.89 13.57
CA VAL A 534 -10.14 -22.07 13.36
C VAL A 534 -9.48 -22.74 12.15
N GLU A 535 -8.79 -23.85 12.37
CA GLU A 535 -8.28 -24.69 11.28
C GLU A 535 -9.51 -25.09 10.46
N LEU A 536 -9.84 -24.30 9.45
CA LEU A 536 -10.80 -24.71 8.44
C LEU A 536 -10.11 -25.85 7.69
N PRO A 537 -10.62 -27.09 7.75
CA PRO A 537 -10.04 -28.18 7.00
C PRO A 537 -10.27 -27.92 5.51
N TRP A 538 -9.24 -27.44 4.82
CA TRP A 538 -9.27 -27.24 3.38
C TRP A 538 -9.33 -28.60 2.70
N ILE A 539 -10.48 -28.92 2.12
CA ILE A 539 -10.64 -30.13 1.30
C ILE A 539 -10.18 -29.77 -0.11
N LEU A 540 -9.06 -30.36 -0.51
CA LEU A 540 -8.42 -30.10 -1.80
C LEU A 540 -8.97 -30.98 -2.93
N ASP A 541 -9.77 -32.00 -2.58
CA ASP A 541 -10.43 -32.89 -3.53
C ASP A 541 -11.89 -32.47 -3.76
N TYR A 542 -12.24 -32.24 -5.02
CA TYR A 542 -13.56 -31.75 -5.40
C TYR A 542 -14.67 -32.75 -5.06
N GLU A 543 -14.45 -34.05 -5.24
CA GLU A 543 -15.49 -35.06 -4.96
C GLU A 543 -15.68 -35.25 -3.45
N GLU A 544 -14.59 -35.22 -2.69
CA GLU A 544 -14.64 -35.25 -1.22
C GLU A 544 -15.35 -34.01 -0.66
N GLY A 545 -15.11 -32.84 -1.25
CA GLY A 545 -15.78 -31.58 -0.89
C GLY A 545 -17.27 -31.60 -1.18
N MET A 546 -17.67 -32.11 -2.36
CA MET A 546 -19.06 -32.25 -2.76
C MET A 546 -19.83 -33.27 -1.90
N ALA A 547 -19.19 -34.40 -1.55
CA ALA A 547 -19.79 -35.41 -0.69
C ALA A 547 -20.05 -34.86 0.72
N LYS A 548 -19.07 -34.15 1.29
CA LYS A 548 -19.20 -33.54 2.61
C LYS A 548 -20.21 -32.38 2.63
N ALA A 549 -20.23 -31.56 1.58
CA ALA A 549 -21.22 -30.49 1.47
C ALA A 549 -22.65 -31.05 1.34
N LYS A 550 -22.84 -32.20 0.67
CA LYS A 550 -24.13 -32.91 0.61
C LYS A 550 -24.52 -33.55 1.94
N GLU A 551 -23.56 -34.06 2.71
CA GLU A 551 -23.79 -34.63 4.05
C GLU A 551 -24.13 -33.55 5.09
N GLU A 552 -23.50 -32.37 4.96
CA GLU A 552 -23.74 -31.19 5.80
C GLU A 552 -24.97 -30.37 5.34
N GLY A 553 -25.73 -30.84 4.35
CA GLY A 553 -26.94 -30.17 3.86
C GLY A 553 -26.71 -28.82 3.19
N LYS A 554 -25.46 -28.52 2.80
CA LYS A 554 -25.11 -27.28 2.10
C LYS A 554 -25.60 -27.36 0.64
N PRO A 555 -25.96 -26.24 0.01
CA PRO A 555 -26.28 -26.22 -1.41
C PRO A 555 -25.05 -26.64 -2.23
N VAL A 556 -25.18 -27.72 -2.99
CA VAL A 556 -24.17 -28.32 -3.88
C VAL A 556 -24.63 -28.36 -5.31
#